data_AF-A0A661PAE6-F1
#
_entry.id   AF-A0A661PAE6-F1
#
_cell.length_a   1.000
_cell.length_b   1.000
_cell.length_c   1.000
_cell.angle_alpha   90.00
_cell.angle_beta   90.00
_cell.angle_gamma   90.00
#
_symmetry.space_group_name_H-M   'P 1'
#
loop_
_entity.id
_entity.type
_entity.pdbx_description
1 polymer ?
#
loop_
_entity_poly.entity_id
_entity_poly.type
_entity_poly.pdbx_seq_one_letter_code
_entity_poly.pdbx_strand_id
1 'polypeptide(L)'
;ILTSNDLSFSDLERLRGIGRLLDLLVNSGRFKFLMPRLMDHFGQVSLFLEDLDKYWREKNLYPQRRSLRDLYLVIDDYLLWQFEGVKLKELREYLGRDYAHHERVVGGSAPVFFNTDLSDQQQDAVRGRVKKEVAGMARSGKVQYFAALFDHLQDASGRTILIFLYHKKSSAALQVKELCL
;
A
#
# COMPACT_ATOMS: atom_id res chain seq x y z
N ILE A 1 38.07 9.24 9.44
CA ILE A 1 37.52 9.64 10.75
C ILE A 1 37.08 11.08 10.59
N LEU A 2 35.79 11.38 10.73
CA LEU A 2 35.27 12.74 10.52
C LEU A 2 35.77 13.64 11.65
N THR A 3 36.36 14.77 11.27
CA THR A 3 37.07 15.72 12.14
C THR A 3 36.20 16.86 12.68
N SER A 4 34.88 16.83 12.46
CA SER A 4 33.92 17.79 13.01
C SER A 4 33.17 17.14 14.19
N ASN A 5 33.14 17.85 15.33
CA ASN A 5 32.42 17.45 16.55
C ASN A 5 30.90 17.67 16.47
N ASP A 6 30.37 18.11 15.34
CA ASP A 6 28.97 18.55 15.24
C ASP A 6 28.01 17.40 14.88
N LEU A 7 28.50 16.32 14.26
CA LEU A 7 27.69 15.17 13.86
C LEU A 7 28.44 13.87 14.14
N SER A 8 27.86 13.03 14.98
CA SER A 8 28.40 11.70 15.23
C SER A 8 28.17 10.78 14.01
N PHE A 9 28.92 9.69 13.95
CA PHE A 9 28.67 8.63 12.96
C PHE A 9 27.23 8.09 13.03
N SER A 10 26.67 8.02 14.24
CA SER A 10 25.28 7.62 14.46
C SER A 10 24.29 8.60 13.82
N ASP A 11 24.57 9.91 13.89
CA ASP A 11 23.72 10.94 13.29
C ASP A 11 23.73 10.86 11.77
N LEU A 12 24.90 10.58 11.18
CA LEU A 12 25.02 10.39 9.74
C LEU A 12 24.30 9.14 9.26
N GLU A 13 24.41 8.03 9.98
CA GLU A 13 23.67 6.81 9.66
C GLU A 13 22.16 7.00 9.82
N ARG A 14 21.71 7.79 10.82
CA ARG A 14 20.31 8.21 10.98
C ARG A 14 19.80 8.97 9.77
N LEU A 15 20.50 10.05 9.39
CA LEU A 15 20.13 10.88 8.24
C LEU A 15 20.12 10.09 6.93
N ARG A 16 21.10 9.20 6.74
CA ARG A 16 21.14 8.28 5.59
C ARG A 16 19.94 7.32 5.57
N GLY A 17 19.56 6.79 6.74
CA GLY A 17 18.41 5.91 6.90
C GLY A 17 17.11 6.60 6.52
N ILE A 18 16.89 7.81 7.02
CA ILE A 18 15.73 8.66 6.72
C ILE A 18 15.68 9.00 5.22
N GLY A 19 16.80 9.40 4.62
CA GLY A 19 16.87 9.69 3.18
C GLY A 19 16.46 8.49 2.32
N ARG A 20 16.89 7.29 2.69
CA ARG A 20 16.46 6.06 2.00
C ARG A 20 14.97 5.78 2.15
N LEU A 21 14.38 6.03 3.32
CA LEU A 21 12.94 5.84 3.55
C LEU A 21 12.11 6.86 2.77
N LEU A 22 12.59 8.12 2.71
CA LEU A 22 11.99 9.17 1.88
C LEU A 22 11.92 8.72 0.42
N ASP A 23 13.01 8.18 -0.13
CA ASP A 23 13.03 7.70 -1.50
C ASP A 23 12.12 6.49 -1.73
N LEU A 24 12.08 5.55 -0.79
CA LEU A 24 11.28 4.33 -0.91
C LEU A 24 9.78 4.59 -0.82
N LEU A 25 9.34 5.49 0.06
CA LEU A 25 7.93 5.66 0.39
C LEU A 25 7.31 6.91 -0.22
N VAL A 26 8.03 8.04 -0.16
CA VAL A 26 7.48 9.34 -0.55
C VAL A 26 7.78 9.61 -2.02
N ASN A 27 9.06 9.61 -2.40
CA ASN A 27 9.46 9.95 -3.77
C ASN A 27 9.12 8.86 -4.78
N SER A 28 8.90 7.62 -4.35
CA SER A 28 8.54 6.52 -5.24
C SER A 28 7.14 6.67 -5.84
N GLY A 29 6.26 7.46 -5.21
CA GLY A 29 4.85 7.60 -5.60
C GLY A 29 3.99 6.34 -5.40
N ARG A 30 4.54 5.28 -4.81
CA ARG A 30 3.87 3.97 -4.67
C ARG A 30 2.90 3.89 -3.49
N PHE A 31 3.00 4.83 -2.57
CA PHE A 31 2.17 4.91 -1.35
C PHE A 31 1.26 6.13 -1.42
N LYS A 32 0.62 6.32 -2.57
CA LYS A 32 -0.16 7.52 -2.89
C LYS A 32 -1.34 7.70 -1.94
N PHE A 33 -1.97 6.61 -1.51
CA PHE A 33 -3.16 6.65 -0.67
C PHE A 33 -2.81 6.61 0.83
N LEU A 34 -1.80 5.84 1.22
CA LEU A 34 -1.37 5.71 2.61
C LEU A 34 -0.62 6.94 3.12
N MET A 35 0.30 7.50 2.32
CA MET A 35 1.18 8.59 2.78
C MET A 35 0.43 9.81 3.30
N PRO A 36 -0.61 10.34 2.62
CA PRO A 36 -1.39 11.46 3.16
C PRO A 36 -1.94 11.17 4.56
N ARG A 37 -2.39 9.93 4.82
CA ARG A 37 -2.99 9.54 6.10
C ARG A 37 -1.97 9.42 7.23
N LEU A 38 -0.77 8.97 6.92
CA LEU A 38 0.35 8.99 7.86
C LEU A 38 0.81 10.42 8.13
N MET A 39 0.90 11.25 7.09
CA MET A 39 1.26 12.67 7.24
C MET A 39 0.23 13.44 8.07
N ASP A 40 -1.06 13.18 7.88
CA ASP A 40 -2.12 13.78 8.71
C ASP A 40 -1.99 13.37 10.18
N HIS A 41 -1.60 12.12 10.46
CA HIS A 41 -1.42 11.62 11.82
C HIS A 41 -0.19 12.22 12.52
N PHE A 42 0.97 12.20 11.85
CA PHE A 42 2.22 12.70 12.40
C PHE A 42 2.36 14.24 12.31
N GLY A 43 1.51 14.88 11.50
CA GLY A 43 1.55 16.32 11.19
C GLY A 43 2.68 16.74 10.24
N GLN A 44 3.80 16.02 10.23
CA GLN A 44 4.96 16.30 9.37
C GLN A 44 5.58 15.00 8.84
N VAL A 45 6.08 15.05 7.61
CA VAL A 45 6.75 13.91 6.96
C VAL A 45 8.04 13.51 7.69
N SER A 46 8.79 14.47 8.23
CA SER A 46 10.03 14.22 8.97
C SER A 46 9.78 13.37 10.21
N LEU A 47 8.75 13.71 11.01
CA LEU A 47 8.39 12.98 12.22
C LEU A 47 7.98 11.53 11.91
N PHE A 48 7.20 11.33 10.84
CA PHE A 48 6.88 9.99 10.36
C PHE A 48 8.15 9.21 9.97
N LEU A 49 9.05 9.81 9.19
CA LEU A 49 10.26 9.12 8.72
C LEU A 49 11.24 8.83 9.85
N GLU A 50 11.31 9.66 10.89
CA GLU A 50 12.09 9.41 12.09
C GLU A 50 11.54 8.23 12.91
N ASP A 51 10.22 8.16 13.09
CA ASP A 51 9.57 7.04 13.79
C ASP A 51 9.75 5.72 13.00
N LEU A 52 9.63 5.80 11.67
CA LEU A 52 9.85 4.65 10.81
C LEU A 52 11.31 4.21 10.77
N ASP A 53 12.28 5.13 10.76
CA ASP A 53 13.72 4.83 10.85
C ASP A 53 14.04 4.08 12.15
N LYS A 54 13.44 4.49 13.27
CA LYS A 54 13.55 3.78 14.55
C LYS A 54 13.07 2.33 14.41
N TYR A 55 11.87 2.11 13.89
CA TYR A 55 11.36 0.75 13.65
C TYR A 55 12.28 -0.04 12.71
N TRP A 56 12.79 0.57 11.63
CA TRP A 56 13.70 -0.08 10.69
C TRP A 56 15.02 -0.53 11.33
N ARG A 57 15.57 0.27 12.25
CA ARG A 57 16.78 -0.08 13.01
C ARG A 57 16.51 -1.19 14.01
N GLU A 58 15.43 -1.07 14.79
CA GLU A 58 15.06 -2.08 15.79
C GLU A 58 14.81 -3.46 15.16
N LYS A 59 14.28 -3.50 13.94
CA LYS A 59 14.04 -4.73 13.17
C LYS A 59 15.21 -5.12 12.24
N ASN A 60 16.33 -4.40 12.28
CA ASN A 60 17.51 -4.63 11.44
C ASN A 60 17.20 -4.75 9.94
N LEU A 61 16.41 -3.81 9.42
CA LEU A 61 15.86 -3.91 8.07
C LEU A 61 16.78 -3.33 6.99
N TYR A 62 17.67 -2.39 7.30
CA TYR A 62 18.52 -1.72 6.30
C TYR A 62 19.45 -2.61 5.44
N PRO A 63 20.04 -3.71 5.95
CA PRO A 63 20.98 -4.53 5.17
C PRO A 63 20.36 -5.22 3.95
N GLN A 64 19.06 -5.50 3.98
CA GLN A 64 18.40 -6.31 2.97
C GLN A 64 17.82 -5.45 1.83
N ARG A 65 17.98 -5.93 0.58
CA ARG A 65 17.17 -5.46 -0.55
C ARG A 65 15.80 -6.11 -0.45
N ARG A 66 14.75 -5.33 -0.66
CA ARG A 66 13.36 -5.80 -0.59
C ARG A 66 12.71 -5.67 -1.96
N SER A 67 11.90 -6.66 -2.32
CA SER A 67 10.95 -6.48 -3.42
C SER A 67 9.89 -5.44 -3.01
N LEU A 68 9.14 -4.93 -3.99
CA LEU A 68 8.04 -4.03 -3.68
C LEU A 68 6.98 -4.71 -2.81
N ARG A 69 6.67 -5.98 -3.11
CA ARG A 69 5.78 -6.80 -2.29
C ARG A 69 6.27 -6.88 -0.84
N ASP A 70 7.54 -7.19 -0.62
CA ASP A 70 8.08 -7.27 0.75
C ASP A 70 8.05 -5.91 1.44
N LEU A 71 8.27 -4.82 0.70
CA LEU A 71 8.15 -3.48 1.26
C LEU A 71 6.73 -3.22 1.82
N TYR A 72 5.67 -3.58 1.09
CA TYR A 72 4.30 -3.46 1.60
C TYR A 72 4.06 -4.30 2.85
N LEU A 73 4.59 -5.53 2.91
CA LEU A 73 4.45 -6.38 4.09
C LEU A 73 5.17 -5.81 5.30
N VAL A 74 6.38 -5.27 5.13
CA VAL A 74 7.11 -4.64 6.23
C VAL A 74 6.42 -3.35 6.69
N ILE A 75 5.78 -2.61 5.78
CA ILE A 75 4.94 -1.48 6.18
C ILE A 75 3.70 -1.95 6.95
N ASP A 76 3.07 -3.07 6.57
CA ASP A 76 1.99 -3.67 7.37
C ASP A 76 2.46 -4.02 8.79
N ASP A 77 3.64 -4.64 8.91
CA ASP A 77 4.24 -4.98 10.21
C ASP A 77 4.52 -3.72 11.06
N TYR A 78 4.99 -2.64 10.42
CA TYR A 78 5.15 -1.34 11.08
C TYR A 78 3.81 -0.78 11.56
N LEU A 79 2.76 -0.85 10.73
CA LEU A 79 1.44 -0.37 11.12
C LEU A 79 0.90 -1.15 12.32
N LEU A 80 1.07 -2.48 12.32
CA LEU A 80 0.70 -3.36 13.43
C LEU A 80 1.50 -3.07 14.70
N TRP A 81 2.75 -2.65 14.56
CA TRP A 81 3.60 -2.28 15.69
C TRP A 81 3.20 -0.92 16.30
N GLN A 82 2.77 0.04 15.46
CA GLN A 82 2.56 1.42 15.87
C GLN A 82 1.10 1.78 16.19
N PHE A 83 0.14 1.09 15.58
CA PHE A 83 -1.28 1.47 15.64
C PHE A 83 -2.16 0.32 16.10
N GLU A 84 -3.30 0.68 16.69
CA GLU A 84 -4.33 -0.27 17.11
C GLU A 84 -5.74 0.20 16.72
N GLY A 85 -6.71 -0.69 16.92
CA GLY A 85 -8.13 -0.36 16.80
C GLY A 85 -8.54 0.14 15.41
N VAL A 86 -9.41 1.15 15.38
CA VAL A 86 -9.97 1.70 14.13
C VAL A 86 -8.90 2.36 13.27
N LYS A 87 -7.92 3.02 13.88
CA LYS A 87 -6.87 3.72 13.12
C LYS A 87 -6.00 2.75 12.34
N LEU A 88 -5.63 1.63 12.97
CA LEU A 88 -4.91 0.54 12.30
C LEU A 88 -5.71 0.01 11.10
N LYS A 89 -7.01 -0.27 11.28
CA LYS A 89 -7.88 -0.76 10.20
C LYS A 89 -7.92 0.21 9.02
N GLU A 90 -8.11 1.50 9.29
CA GLU A 90 -8.09 2.57 8.29
C GLU A 90 -6.76 2.58 7.50
N LEU A 91 -5.62 2.62 8.20
CA LEU A 91 -4.31 2.69 7.54
C LEU A 91 -4.02 1.44 6.71
N ARG A 92 -4.41 0.25 7.19
CA ARG A 92 -4.25 -1.01 6.46
C ARG A 92 -5.12 -1.08 5.20
N GLU A 93 -6.30 -0.46 5.20
CA GLU A 93 -7.11 -0.31 3.99
C GLU A 93 -6.42 0.55 2.94
N TYR A 94 -5.83 1.68 3.35
CA TYR A 94 -5.06 2.52 2.43
C TYR A 94 -3.80 1.82 1.91
N LEU A 95 -3.10 1.06 2.76
CA LEU A 95 -1.99 0.19 2.36
C LEU A 95 -2.44 -0.85 1.33
N GLY A 96 -3.59 -1.49 1.57
CA GLY A 96 -4.19 -2.46 0.66
C GLY A 96 -4.55 -1.87 -0.69
N ARG A 97 -5.11 -0.67 -0.71
CA ARG A 97 -5.38 0.06 -1.95
C ARG A 97 -4.09 0.34 -2.71
N ASP A 98 -3.07 0.91 -2.07
CA ASP A 98 -1.76 1.14 -2.70
C ASP A 98 -1.16 -0.17 -3.24
N TYR A 99 -1.21 -1.26 -2.47
CA TYR A 99 -0.73 -2.58 -2.90
C TYR A 99 -1.44 -3.04 -4.18
N ALA A 100 -2.77 -2.98 -4.21
CA ALA A 100 -3.56 -3.46 -5.34
C ALA A 100 -3.36 -2.63 -6.62
N HIS A 101 -2.84 -1.40 -6.54
CA HIS A 101 -2.46 -0.59 -7.70
C HIS A 101 -1.09 -0.96 -8.29
N HIS A 102 -0.20 -1.58 -7.50
CA HIS A 102 1.17 -1.86 -7.93
C HIS A 102 1.48 -3.35 -8.08
N GLU A 103 0.75 -4.20 -7.37
CA GLU A 103 0.91 -5.64 -7.38
C GLU A 103 -0.40 -6.33 -7.74
N ARG A 104 -0.28 -7.37 -8.56
CA ARG A 104 -1.45 -8.20 -8.89
C ARG A 104 -1.80 -9.08 -7.70
N VAL A 105 -2.97 -8.87 -7.13
CA VAL A 105 -3.51 -9.75 -6.09
C VAL A 105 -4.16 -10.97 -6.74
N VAL A 106 -3.81 -12.16 -6.27
CA VAL A 106 -4.38 -13.44 -6.73
C VAL A 106 -5.36 -13.94 -5.67
N GLY A 107 -6.57 -14.34 -6.09
CA GLY A 107 -7.56 -14.94 -5.19
C GLY A 107 -6.99 -16.19 -4.52
N GLY A 108 -6.88 -16.18 -3.19
CA GLY A 108 -6.24 -17.22 -2.39
C GLY A 108 -4.84 -16.88 -1.87
N SER A 109 -4.25 -15.75 -2.29
CA SER A 109 -2.95 -15.28 -1.77
C SER A 109 -2.97 -13.77 -1.50
N ALA A 110 -4.16 -13.23 -1.21
CA ALA A 110 -4.28 -11.84 -0.78
C ALA A 110 -3.57 -11.66 0.56
N PRO A 111 -2.76 -10.60 0.72
CA PRO A 111 -2.23 -10.21 2.02
C PRO A 111 -3.32 -10.05 3.07
N VAL A 112 -2.98 -10.34 4.33
CA VAL A 112 -3.91 -10.35 5.48
C VAL A 112 -4.50 -8.99 5.83
N PHE A 113 -3.97 -7.89 5.27
CA PHE A 113 -4.55 -6.56 5.39
C PHE A 113 -5.76 -6.33 4.48
N PHE A 114 -6.07 -7.25 3.56
CA PHE A 114 -7.30 -7.19 2.77
C PHE A 114 -8.46 -7.91 3.48
N ASN A 115 -9.63 -7.27 3.49
CA ASN A 115 -10.88 -7.94 3.82
C ASN A 115 -11.50 -8.57 2.55
N THR A 116 -11.44 -9.89 2.43
CA THR A 116 -11.97 -10.63 1.27
C THR A 116 -13.32 -11.29 1.52
N ASP A 117 -13.99 -10.96 2.64
CA ASP A 117 -15.23 -11.62 3.09
C ASP A 117 -16.47 -11.09 2.36
N LEU A 118 -16.48 -11.27 1.04
CA LEU A 118 -17.59 -10.92 0.15
C LEU A 118 -18.66 -12.01 0.20
N SER A 119 -19.91 -11.62 0.51
CA SER A 119 -21.08 -12.51 0.38
C SER A 119 -21.33 -12.92 -1.07
N ASP A 120 -22.06 -14.01 -1.29
CA ASP A 120 -22.37 -14.49 -2.65
C ASP A 120 -23.04 -13.41 -3.51
N GLN A 121 -23.96 -12.65 -2.92
CA GLN A 121 -24.61 -11.51 -3.58
C GLN A 121 -23.62 -10.41 -3.97
N GLN A 122 -22.65 -10.10 -3.09
CA GLN A 122 -21.60 -9.12 -3.38
C GLN A 122 -20.66 -9.63 -4.48
N GLN A 123 -20.32 -10.92 -4.46
CA GLN A 123 -19.51 -11.53 -5.52
C GLN A 123 -20.22 -11.50 -6.88
N ASP A 124 -21.53 -11.74 -6.91
CA ASP A 124 -22.35 -11.59 -8.13
C ASP A 124 -22.39 -10.15 -8.63
N ALA A 125 -22.54 -9.17 -7.73
CA ALA A 125 -22.49 -7.76 -8.09
C ALA A 125 -21.12 -7.38 -8.68
N VAL A 126 -20.02 -7.86 -8.08
CA VAL A 126 -18.66 -7.69 -8.62
C VAL A 126 -18.55 -8.29 -10.01
N ARG A 127 -18.96 -9.56 -10.21
CA ARG A 127 -18.93 -10.22 -11.52
C ARG A 127 -19.73 -9.43 -12.56
N GLY A 128 -20.91 -8.94 -12.20
CA GLY A 128 -21.75 -8.11 -13.05
C GLY A 128 -21.09 -6.79 -13.45
N ARG A 129 -20.51 -6.07 -12.48
CA ARG A 129 -19.80 -4.80 -12.73
C ARG A 129 -18.58 -4.98 -13.61
N VAL A 130 -17.78 -6.03 -13.35
CA VAL A 130 -16.64 -6.42 -14.19
C VAL A 130 -17.12 -6.73 -15.60
N LYS A 131 -18.17 -7.55 -15.78
CA LYS A 131 -18.69 -7.91 -17.11
C LYS A 131 -19.14 -6.69 -17.90
N LYS A 132 -19.85 -5.74 -17.27
CA LYS A 132 -20.25 -4.47 -17.90
C LYS A 132 -19.03 -3.65 -18.34
N GLU A 133 -18.04 -3.54 -17.47
CA GLU A 133 -16.81 -2.78 -17.77
C GLU A 133 -15.99 -3.42 -18.90
N VAL A 134 -15.92 -4.75 -18.91
CA VAL A 134 -15.20 -5.54 -19.92
C VAL A 134 -15.89 -5.47 -21.28
N ALA A 135 -17.22 -5.51 -21.33
CA ALA A 135 -17.98 -5.52 -22.59
C ALA A 135 -17.72 -4.26 -23.44
N GLY A 136 -17.37 -3.13 -22.81
CA GLY A 136 -17.00 -1.89 -23.50
C GLY A 136 -15.54 -1.82 -23.98
N MET A 137 -14.71 -2.85 -23.72
CA MET A 137 -13.30 -2.84 -24.10
C MET A 137 -13.05 -3.64 -25.39
N ALA A 138 -12.48 -2.99 -26.40
CA ALA A 138 -11.97 -3.64 -27.60
C ALA A 138 -10.69 -4.45 -27.27
N ARG A 139 -10.84 -5.67 -26.73
CA ARG A 139 -9.70 -6.51 -26.35
C ARG A 139 -9.94 -8.00 -26.62
N SER A 140 -8.83 -8.72 -26.79
CA SER A 140 -8.77 -10.18 -26.74
C SER A 140 -8.16 -10.63 -25.40
N GLY A 141 -8.81 -11.57 -24.70
CA GLY A 141 -8.26 -12.23 -23.51
C GLY A 141 -9.06 -12.07 -22.20
N LYS A 142 -8.77 -12.97 -21.25
CA LYS A 142 -9.38 -13.04 -19.90
C LYS A 142 -8.89 -11.87 -19.05
N VAL A 143 -9.80 -11.09 -18.46
CA VAL A 143 -9.41 -10.10 -17.44
C VAL A 143 -9.24 -10.74 -16.10
N GLN A 144 -8.19 -10.29 -15.45
CA GLN A 144 -7.87 -10.61 -14.08
C GLN A 144 -8.30 -9.42 -13.26
N TYR A 145 -9.02 -9.69 -12.18
CA TYR A 145 -9.43 -8.68 -11.23
C TYR A 145 -9.27 -9.21 -9.82
N PHE A 146 -9.19 -8.27 -8.88
CA PHE A 146 -9.30 -8.53 -7.46
C PHE A 146 -10.36 -7.60 -6.88
N ALA A 147 -11.12 -8.07 -5.90
CA ALA A 147 -12.09 -7.26 -5.19
C ALA A 147 -11.96 -7.51 -3.69
N ALA A 148 -12.05 -6.43 -2.92
CA ALA A 148 -11.99 -6.46 -1.47
C ALA A 148 -12.95 -5.44 -0.87
N LEU A 149 -13.32 -5.65 0.38
CA LEU A 149 -14.12 -4.76 1.18
C LEU A 149 -13.24 -3.71 1.86
N PHE A 150 -13.80 -2.51 1.93
CA PHE A 150 -13.19 -1.35 2.56
C PHE A 150 -14.27 -0.64 3.38
N ASP A 151 -14.10 -0.62 4.70
CA ASP A 151 -15.06 -0.08 5.66
C ASP A 151 -14.69 1.35 6.10
N HIS A 152 -13.44 1.76 5.92
CA HIS A 152 -12.83 2.95 6.53
C HIS A 152 -12.24 3.95 5.53
N LEU A 153 -12.43 3.77 4.23
CA LEU A 153 -12.00 4.74 3.22
C LEU A 153 -12.81 6.04 3.34
N GLN A 154 -12.15 7.13 3.77
CA GLN A 154 -12.79 8.44 3.95
C GLN A 154 -13.30 9.06 2.65
N ASP A 155 -12.78 8.64 1.49
CA ASP A 155 -13.23 9.10 0.18
C ASP A 155 -14.46 8.33 -0.35
N ALA A 156 -14.98 7.37 0.43
CA ALA A 156 -16.21 6.66 0.15
C ALA A 156 -17.20 6.78 1.32
N SER A 157 -18.50 6.91 1.02
CA SER A 157 -19.55 6.98 2.04
C SER A 157 -19.85 5.60 2.59
N GLY A 158 -19.03 5.12 3.53
CA GLY A 158 -19.22 3.87 4.25
C GLY A 158 -18.65 2.63 3.54
N ARG A 159 -19.13 1.46 3.95
CA ARG A 159 -18.66 0.14 3.47
C ARG A 159 -18.77 0.04 1.96
N THR A 160 -17.62 -0.11 1.32
CA THR A 160 -17.43 -0.05 -0.12
C THR A 160 -16.69 -1.27 -0.62
N ILE A 161 -17.03 -1.77 -1.80
CA ILE A 161 -16.23 -2.79 -2.48
C ILE A 161 -15.44 -2.11 -3.60
N LEU A 162 -14.11 -2.16 -3.50
CA LEU A 162 -13.25 -1.75 -4.60
C LEU A 162 -12.87 -2.96 -5.45
N ILE A 163 -12.91 -2.76 -6.76
CA ILE A 163 -12.52 -3.76 -7.77
C ILE A 163 -11.31 -3.22 -8.53
N PHE A 164 -10.21 -3.96 -8.50
CA PHE A 164 -8.98 -3.66 -9.22
C PHE A 164 -8.90 -4.53 -10.47
N LEU A 165 -9.10 -3.94 -11.64
CA LEU A 165 -8.93 -4.59 -12.93
C LEU A 165 -7.47 -4.48 -13.37
N TYR A 166 -6.80 -5.61 -13.54
CA TYR A 166 -5.40 -5.67 -13.96
C TYR A 166 -5.29 -5.73 -15.48
N HIS A 167 -4.72 -4.67 -16.06
CA HIS A 167 -4.49 -4.51 -17.48
C HIS A 167 -3.00 -4.77 -17.76
N LYS A 168 -2.72 -5.72 -18.67
CA LYS A 168 -1.41 -5.83 -19.32
C LYS A 168 -1.56 -5.41 -20.78
N LYS A 169 -1.16 -4.19 -21.11
CA LYS A 169 -0.76 -3.86 -22.49
C LYS A 169 0.70 -4.29 -22.63
N SER A 170 1.02 -5.05 -23.69
CA SER A 170 2.36 -5.58 -24.06
C SER A 170 3.58 -4.93 -23.37
N SER A 171 4.50 -5.74 -22.82
CA SER A 171 5.81 -5.36 -22.24
C SER A 171 5.88 -4.15 -21.29
N ALA A 172 4.76 -3.50 -20.97
CA ALA A 172 4.68 -2.30 -20.14
C ALA A 172 4.35 -2.65 -18.68
N ALA A 173 4.59 -1.67 -17.80
CA ALA A 173 4.24 -1.74 -16.38
C ALA A 173 2.76 -2.08 -16.18
N LEU A 174 2.44 -2.73 -15.05
CA LEU A 174 1.07 -3.08 -14.67
C LEU A 174 0.20 -1.82 -14.69
N GLN A 175 -0.92 -1.86 -15.43
CA GLN A 175 -1.94 -0.82 -15.36
C GLN A 175 -3.12 -1.37 -14.58
N VAL A 176 -3.60 -0.60 -13.61
CA VAL A 176 -4.74 -0.99 -12.77
C VAL A 176 -5.85 0.01 -12.95
N LYS A 177 -7.05 -0.48 -13.28
CA LYS A 177 -8.27 0.33 -13.25
C LYS A 177 -9.05 -0.04 -11.99
N GLU A 178 -9.22 0.95 -11.11
CA GLU A 178 -10.06 0.83 -9.92
C GLU A 178 -11.51 1.15 -10.26
N LEU A 179 -12.44 0.33 -9.79
CA LEU A 179 -13.88 0.57 -9.85
C LEU A 179 -14.46 0.49 -8.45
N CYS A 180 -15.55 1.22 -8.23
CA CYS A 180 -16.37 1.15 -7.04
C CYS A 180 -17.70 0.45 -7.37
N LEU A 181 -18.26 -0.27 -6.38
CA LEU A 181 -19.61 -0.82 -6.39
C LEU A 181 -20.54 0.00 -5.50
#